data_AF-A0A522M641-F1
#
_entry.id   AF-A0A522M641-F1
#
_cell.length_a   1.000
_cell.length_b   1.000
_cell.length_c   1.000
_cell.angle_alpha   90.00
_cell.angle_beta   90.00
_cell.angle_gamma   90.00
#
_symmetry.space_group_name_H-M   'P 1'
#
loop_
_entity.id
_entity.type
_entity.pdbx_description
1 polymer ?
#
loop_
_entity_poly.entity_id
_entity_poly.type
_entity_poly.pdbx_seq_one_letter_code
_entity_poly.pdbx_strand_id
1 'polypeptide(L)'
;MTPGDAESRLAQALAAVRALQEELAATNQGVLAMTVELQESLDARAAELGAAHEELNRTNSELMQLTLDLESRVVGRTAELETANAALRRGIAERKRTEAALGESEARYRSLFEQSPLGIYRTTPDGRIVAANAALLAALGYASLEELATRNLELDGYEPRRSRQEFKERVERDGAVIGFESEWLRKDGKVLAVRESARAVRDGDGQTLYYEGTVEDVTAQLRGEEERRRLVAAIEQASEAIVITDIEGRIEYVNHAFE
;
A
#
# COMPACT_ATOMS: atom_id res chain seq x y z
N MET A 1 -77.82 105.33 -37.00
CA MET A 1 -76.36 105.21 -37.13
C MET A 1 -75.89 106.34 -38.00
N THR A 2 -75.15 107.28 -37.42
CA THR A 2 -74.52 108.37 -38.18
C THR A 2 -73.22 107.84 -38.82
N PRO A 3 -72.68 108.49 -39.86
CA PRO A 3 -71.43 108.07 -40.51
C PRO A 3 -70.23 107.86 -39.54
N GLY A 4 -70.20 108.56 -38.40
CA GLY A 4 -69.16 108.42 -37.37
C GLY A 4 -69.24 107.13 -36.52
N ASP A 5 -70.41 106.48 -36.43
CA ASP A 5 -70.56 105.21 -35.70
C ASP A 5 -69.93 104.03 -36.47
N ALA A 6 -69.90 104.10 -37.80
CA ALA A 6 -69.33 103.07 -38.66
C ALA A 6 -67.80 103.11 -38.68
N GLU A 7 -67.20 104.30 -38.72
CA GLU A 7 -65.73 104.49 -38.61
C GLU A 7 -65.21 104.07 -37.23
N SER A 8 -65.92 104.40 -36.15
CA SER A 8 -65.54 103.99 -34.80
C SER A 8 -65.58 102.47 -34.60
N ARG A 9 -66.60 101.79 -35.15
CA ARG A 9 -66.69 100.32 -35.12
C ARG A 9 -65.62 99.65 -35.99
N LEU A 10 -65.28 100.24 -37.15
CA LEU A 10 -64.20 99.74 -38.01
C LEU A 10 -62.82 99.91 -37.34
N ALA A 11 -62.58 101.03 -36.68
CA ALA A 11 -61.35 101.28 -35.92
C ALA A 11 -61.21 100.34 -34.71
N GLN A 12 -62.30 100.09 -33.97
CA GLN A 12 -62.32 99.10 -32.89
C GLN A 12 -62.08 97.67 -33.40
N ALA A 13 -62.68 97.29 -34.53
CA ALA A 13 -62.46 95.97 -35.13
C ALA A 13 -61.02 95.78 -35.63
N LEU A 14 -60.44 96.80 -36.27
CA LEU A 14 -59.03 96.79 -36.68
C LEU A 14 -58.06 96.72 -35.49
N ALA A 15 -58.35 97.44 -34.40
CA ALA A 15 -57.56 97.35 -33.16
C ALA A 15 -57.67 95.97 -32.51
N ALA A 16 -58.86 95.36 -32.49
CA ALA A 16 -59.07 94.00 -31.99
C ALA A 16 -58.34 92.95 -32.85
N VAL A 17 -58.39 93.08 -34.17
CA VAL A 17 -57.62 92.21 -35.09
C VAL A 17 -56.12 92.36 -34.87
N ARG A 18 -55.62 93.59 -34.67
CA ARG A 18 -54.20 93.83 -34.39
C ARG A 18 -53.76 93.26 -33.05
N ALA A 19 -54.56 93.40 -32.00
CA ALA A 19 -54.30 92.81 -30.69
C ALA A 19 -54.28 91.27 -30.76
N LEU A 20 -55.23 90.66 -31.48
CA LEU A 20 -55.24 89.22 -31.73
C LEU A 20 -54.03 88.76 -32.57
N GLN A 21 -53.57 89.56 -33.54
CA GLN A 21 -52.36 89.28 -34.31
C GLN A 21 -51.10 89.35 -33.44
N GLU A 22 -51.01 90.30 -32.51
CA GLU A 22 -49.90 90.43 -31.57
C GLU A 22 -49.89 89.29 -30.54
N GLU A 23 -51.05 88.90 -30.01
CA GLU A 23 -51.21 87.75 -29.10
C GLU A 23 -50.88 86.42 -29.80
N LEU A 24 -51.35 86.24 -31.05
CA LEU A 24 -50.99 85.09 -31.88
C LEU A 24 -49.48 85.05 -32.19
N ALA A 25 -48.86 86.20 -32.47
CA ALA A 25 -47.42 86.29 -32.71
C ALA A 25 -46.61 85.92 -31.46
N ALA A 26 -47.00 86.43 -30.28
CA ALA A 26 -46.37 86.09 -29.01
C ALA A 26 -46.53 84.60 -28.67
N THR A 27 -47.73 84.04 -28.90
CA THR A 27 -48.01 82.61 -28.71
C THR A 27 -47.17 81.76 -29.65
N ASN A 28 -47.09 82.11 -30.94
CA ASN A 28 -46.27 81.41 -31.93
C ASN A 28 -44.78 81.49 -31.58
N GLN A 29 -44.31 82.63 -31.08
CA GLN A 29 -42.92 82.81 -30.66
C GLN A 29 -42.60 81.97 -29.42
N GLY A 30 -43.54 81.86 -28.47
CA GLY A 30 -43.42 80.99 -27.30
C GLY A 30 -43.42 79.50 -27.67
N VAL A 31 -44.29 79.08 -28.59
CA VAL A 31 -44.29 77.70 -29.13
C VAL A 31 -42.98 77.40 -29.84
N LEU A 32 -42.47 78.32 -30.67
CA LEU A 32 -41.18 78.16 -31.34
C LEU A 32 -40.03 77.98 -30.34
N ALA A 33 -39.95 78.83 -29.30
CA ALA A 33 -38.94 78.71 -28.26
C ALA A 33 -39.02 77.35 -27.54
N MET A 34 -40.23 76.94 -27.14
CA MET A 34 -40.46 75.63 -26.51
C MET A 34 -40.06 74.47 -27.43
N THR A 35 -40.34 74.55 -28.74
CA THR A 35 -39.93 73.51 -29.69
C THR A 35 -38.43 73.43 -29.87
N VAL A 36 -37.70 74.55 -29.83
CA VAL A 36 -36.24 74.57 -29.90
C VAL A 36 -35.63 73.97 -28.64
N GLU A 37 -36.09 74.37 -27.45
CA GLU A 37 -35.62 73.79 -26.19
C GLU A 37 -35.89 72.28 -26.10
N LEU A 38 -37.06 71.83 -26.56
CA LEU A 38 -37.38 70.41 -26.61
C LEU A 38 -36.48 69.66 -27.59
N GLN A 39 -36.17 70.25 -28.75
CA GLN A 39 -35.28 69.67 -29.74
C GLN A 39 -33.85 69.55 -29.20
N GLU A 40 -33.32 70.60 -28.58
CA GLU A 40 -32.00 70.58 -27.94
C GLU A 40 -31.93 69.53 -26.82
N SER A 41 -33.00 69.41 -26.02
CA SER A 41 -33.09 68.39 -24.97
C SER A 41 -33.13 66.96 -25.54
N LEU A 42 -33.86 66.75 -26.64
CA LEU A 42 -33.90 65.46 -27.34
C LEU A 42 -32.54 65.10 -27.95
N ASP A 43 -31.86 66.06 -28.57
CA ASP A 43 -30.54 65.85 -29.17
C ASP A 43 -29.48 65.52 -28.10
N ALA A 44 -29.51 66.20 -26.95
CA ALA A 44 -28.67 65.89 -25.80
C ALA A 44 -28.94 64.47 -25.26
N ARG A 45 -30.21 64.10 -25.11
CA ARG A 45 -30.60 62.74 -24.65
C ARG A 45 -30.17 61.66 -25.64
N ALA A 46 -30.27 61.94 -26.95
CA ALA A 46 -29.82 61.03 -28.00
C ALA A 46 -28.30 60.83 -27.98
N ALA A 47 -27.53 61.91 -27.74
CA ALA A 47 -26.09 61.83 -27.57
C ALA A 47 -25.67 61.01 -26.33
N GLU A 48 -26.33 61.24 -25.18
CA GLU A 48 -26.11 60.43 -23.97
C GLU A 48 -26.41 58.94 -24.20
N LEU A 49 -27.53 58.64 -24.87
CA LEU A 49 -27.92 57.26 -25.18
C LEU A 49 -26.91 56.60 -26.15
N GLY A 50 -26.39 57.35 -27.12
CA GLY A 50 -25.37 56.89 -28.05
C GLY A 50 -24.06 56.54 -27.35
N ALA A 51 -23.57 57.42 -26.48
CA ALA A 51 -22.35 57.18 -25.69
C ALA A 51 -22.51 55.96 -24.77
N ALA A 52 -23.65 55.84 -24.08
CA ALA A 52 -23.94 54.68 -23.23
C ALA A 52 -24.02 53.37 -24.05
N HIS A 53 -24.56 53.42 -25.27
CA HIS A 53 -24.61 52.26 -26.15
C HIS A 53 -23.21 51.82 -26.64
N GLU A 54 -22.34 52.77 -26.97
CA GLU A 54 -20.94 52.48 -27.34
C GLU A 54 -20.17 51.86 -26.17
N GLU A 55 -20.31 52.41 -24.96
CA GLU A 55 -19.68 51.86 -23.76
C GLU A 55 -20.18 50.45 -23.43
N LEU A 56 -21.49 50.20 -23.57
CA LEU A 56 -22.08 48.88 -23.41
C LEU A 56 -21.52 47.88 -24.43
N ASN A 57 -21.43 48.27 -25.70
CA ASN A 57 -20.89 47.41 -26.76
C ASN A 57 -19.40 47.09 -26.53
N ARG A 58 -18.63 48.06 -26.02
CA ARG A 58 -17.23 47.86 -25.66
C ARG A 58 -17.11 46.86 -24.50
N THR A 59 -17.87 47.07 -23.44
CA THR A 59 -17.89 46.20 -22.25
C THR A 59 -18.34 44.78 -22.59
N ASN A 60 -19.37 44.62 -23.42
CA ASN A 60 -19.84 43.31 -23.88
C ASN A 60 -18.77 42.58 -24.70
N SER A 61 -18.02 43.30 -25.54
CA SER A 61 -16.92 42.72 -26.32
C SER A 61 -15.77 42.27 -25.41
N GLU A 62 -15.39 43.08 -24.41
CA GLU A 62 -14.39 42.73 -23.41
C GLU A 62 -14.80 41.50 -22.58
N LEU A 63 -16.06 41.46 -22.12
CA LEU A 63 -16.63 40.32 -21.40
C LEU A 63 -16.60 39.05 -22.24
N MET A 64 -16.98 39.13 -23.52
CA MET A 64 -16.98 37.98 -24.41
C MET A 64 -15.56 37.41 -24.61
N GLN A 65 -14.56 38.27 -24.74
CA GLN A 65 -13.15 37.83 -24.83
C GLN A 65 -12.68 37.16 -23.54
N LEU A 66 -13.01 37.75 -22.38
CA LEU A 66 -12.64 37.18 -21.09
C LEU A 66 -13.32 35.83 -20.84
N THR A 67 -14.60 35.69 -21.21
CA THR A 67 -15.33 34.43 -21.11
C THR A 67 -14.67 33.34 -21.97
N LEU A 68 -14.29 33.65 -23.22
CA LEU A 68 -13.60 32.70 -24.09
C LEU A 68 -12.22 32.28 -23.54
N ASP A 69 -11.43 33.22 -23.00
CA ASP A 69 -10.15 32.89 -22.36
C ASP A 69 -10.34 31.99 -21.14
N LEU A 70 -11.30 32.31 -20.28
CA LEU A 70 -11.63 31.53 -19.10
C LEU A 70 -12.09 30.11 -19.47
N GLU A 71 -12.97 29.97 -20.46
CA GLU A 71 -13.44 28.67 -20.95
C GLU A 71 -12.27 27.83 -21.49
N SER A 72 -11.40 28.42 -22.32
CA SER A 72 -10.21 27.76 -22.85
C SER A 72 -9.28 27.29 -21.72
N ARG A 73 -9.03 28.14 -20.72
CA ARG A 73 -8.20 27.80 -19.56
C ARG A 73 -8.81 26.71 -18.70
N VAL A 74 -10.13 26.73 -18.49
CA VAL A 74 -10.85 25.69 -17.74
C VAL A 74 -10.77 24.35 -18.44
N VAL A 75 -10.96 24.31 -19.77
CA VAL A 75 -10.82 23.09 -20.56
C VAL A 75 -9.39 22.55 -20.46
N GLY A 76 -8.38 23.40 -20.63
CA GLY A 76 -6.97 23.00 -20.51
C GLY A 76 -6.63 22.41 -19.14
N ARG A 77 -7.01 23.11 -18.05
CA ARG A 77 -6.75 22.62 -16.68
C ARG A 77 -7.53 21.36 -16.34
N THR A 78 -8.75 21.22 -16.84
CA THR A 78 -9.55 20.00 -16.63
C THR A 78 -8.85 18.80 -17.28
N ALA A 79 -8.36 18.94 -18.52
CA ALA A 79 -7.64 17.87 -19.21
C ALA A 79 -6.32 17.47 -18.51
N GLU A 80 -5.57 18.45 -18.00
CA GLU A 80 -4.36 18.20 -17.21
C GLU A 80 -4.68 17.44 -15.90
N LEU A 81 -5.72 17.86 -15.19
CA LEU A 81 -6.18 17.21 -13.96
C LEU A 81 -6.67 15.79 -14.21
N GLU A 82 -7.39 15.54 -15.29
CA GLU A 82 -7.82 14.20 -15.68
C GLU A 82 -6.62 13.28 -15.95
N THR A 83 -5.63 13.80 -16.67
CA THR A 83 -4.39 13.07 -16.99
C THR A 83 -3.61 12.75 -15.70
N ALA A 84 -3.43 13.73 -14.82
CA ALA A 84 -2.77 13.56 -13.53
C ALA A 84 -3.51 12.56 -12.64
N ASN A 85 -4.85 12.64 -12.57
CA ASN A 85 -5.67 11.69 -11.82
C ASN A 85 -5.56 10.27 -12.38
N ALA A 86 -5.55 10.10 -13.70
CA ALA A 86 -5.37 8.79 -14.33
C ALA A 86 -3.98 8.21 -14.03
N ALA A 87 -2.94 9.03 -14.02
CA ALA A 87 -1.58 8.62 -13.63
C ALA A 87 -1.51 8.21 -12.15
N LEU A 88 -2.08 9.02 -11.25
CA LEU A 88 -2.14 8.72 -9.81
C LEU A 88 -2.92 7.43 -9.53
N ARG A 89 -4.07 7.24 -10.16
CA ARG A 89 -4.87 6.01 -10.01
C ARG A 89 -4.07 4.78 -10.46
N ARG A 90 -3.32 4.88 -11.56
CA ARG A 90 -2.43 3.79 -12.00
C ARG A 90 -1.31 3.52 -10.99
N GLY A 91 -0.63 4.55 -10.52
CA GLY A 91 0.44 4.40 -9.52
C GLY A 91 -0.06 3.77 -8.20
N ILE A 92 -1.25 4.18 -7.73
CA ILE A 92 -1.87 3.58 -6.54
C ILE A 92 -2.24 2.11 -6.78
N ALA A 93 -2.81 1.79 -7.95
CA ALA A 93 -3.17 0.42 -8.28
C ALA A 93 -1.95 -0.50 -8.36
N GLU A 94 -0.86 -0.04 -8.95
CA GLU A 94 0.41 -0.77 -9.02
C GLU A 94 1.01 -0.98 -7.63
N ARG A 95 1.11 0.10 -6.83
CA ARG A 95 1.59 0.00 -5.44
C ARG A 95 0.81 -1.02 -4.62
N LYS A 96 -0.53 -0.98 -4.69
CA LYS A 96 -1.39 -1.93 -3.97
C LYS A 96 -1.17 -3.38 -4.41
N ARG A 97 -0.93 -3.62 -5.70
CA ARG A 97 -0.60 -4.97 -6.20
C ARG A 97 0.73 -5.45 -5.65
N THR A 98 1.75 -4.60 -5.63
CA THR A 98 3.07 -4.94 -5.09
C THR A 98 3.00 -5.19 -3.59
N GLU A 99 2.30 -4.35 -2.83
CA GLU A 99 2.09 -4.54 -1.39
C GLU A 99 1.31 -5.83 -1.09
N ALA A 100 0.26 -6.14 -1.87
CA ALA A 100 -0.49 -7.38 -1.72
C ALA A 100 0.35 -8.62 -2.05
N ALA A 101 1.12 -8.59 -3.14
CA ALA A 101 1.99 -9.69 -3.54
C ALA A 101 3.12 -9.93 -2.51
N LEU A 102 3.67 -8.85 -1.96
CA LEU A 102 4.65 -8.92 -0.87
C LEU A 102 4.02 -9.56 0.37
N GLY A 103 2.86 -9.05 0.80
CA GLY A 103 2.15 -9.58 1.97
C GLY A 103 1.75 -11.06 1.82
N GLU A 104 1.33 -11.47 0.63
CA GLU A 104 1.03 -12.89 0.33
C GLU A 104 2.30 -13.75 0.40
N SER A 105 3.42 -13.24 -0.15
CA SER A 105 4.71 -13.94 -0.10
C SER A 105 5.23 -14.08 1.33
N GLU A 106 5.13 -13.03 2.14
CA GLU A 106 5.50 -13.04 3.55
C GLU A 106 4.64 -14.01 4.35
N ALA A 107 3.32 -14.03 4.11
CA ALA A 107 2.40 -14.96 4.76
C ALA A 107 2.71 -16.42 4.39
N ARG A 108 2.98 -16.71 3.11
CA ARG A 108 3.41 -18.04 2.66
C ARG A 108 4.74 -18.45 3.30
N TYR A 109 5.73 -17.56 3.30
CA TYR A 109 7.04 -17.83 3.94
C TYR A 109 6.87 -18.10 5.44
N ARG A 110 6.10 -17.27 6.15
CA ARG A 110 5.83 -17.45 7.57
C ARG A 110 5.10 -18.76 7.86
N SER A 111 4.13 -19.13 7.03
CA SER A 111 3.45 -20.42 7.15
C SER A 111 4.42 -21.59 6.97
N LEU A 112 5.25 -21.60 5.92
CA LEU A 112 6.26 -22.64 5.71
C LEU A 112 7.27 -22.72 6.87
N PHE A 113 7.69 -21.58 7.40
CA PHE A 113 8.61 -21.51 8.51
C PHE A 113 7.97 -22.04 9.81
N GLU A 114 6.82 -21.49 10.21
CA GLU A 114 6.17 -21.82 11.50
C GLU A 114 5.48 -23.17 11.52
N GLN A 115 4.95 -23.63 10.40
CA GLN A 115 4.20 -24.90 10.30
C GLN A 115 5.07 -26.07 9.82
N SER A 116 6.38 -25.85 9.65
CA SER A 116 7.30 -26.94 9.35
C SER A 116 7.33 -27.95 10.51
N PRO A 117 7.24 -29.26 10.23
CA PRO A 117 7.40 -30.29 11.26
C PRO A 117 8.84 -30.37 11.77
N LEU A 118 9.81 -29.91 10.98
CA LEU A 118 11.21 -29.82 11.38
C LEU A 118 11.48 -28.48 12.08
N GLY A 119 12.36 -28.51 13.06
CA GLY A 119 12.85 -27.31 13.71
C GLY A 119 13.73 -26.51 12.75
N ILE A 120 13.31 -25.30 12.37
CA ILE A 120 14.10 -24.42 11.50
C ILE A 120 14.79 -23.39 12.37
N TYR A 121 16.08 -23.15 12.11
CA TYR A 121 16.87 -22.17 12.85
C TYR A 121 17.79 -21.33 11.99
N ARG A 122 18.19 -20.20 12.56
CA ARG A 122 19.37 -19.45 12.14
C ARG A 122 20.22 -19.12 13.35
N THR A 123 21.52 -19.35 13.25
CA THR A 123 22.50 -19.00 14.26
C THR A 123 23.57 -18.08 13.71
N THR A 124 24.14 -17.26 14.58
CA THR A 124 25.40 -16.57 14.31
C THR A 124 26.59 -17.53 14.40
N PRO A 125 27.77 -17.17 13.86
CA PRO A 125 28.99 -17.98 13.97
C PRO A 125 29.46 -18.24 15.41
N ASP A 126 29.13 -17.32 16.34
CA ASP A 126 29.38 -17.46 17.78
C ASP A 126 28.31 -18.29 18.51
N GLY A 127 27.31 -18.84 17.82
CA GLY A 127 26.38 -19.83 18.36
C GLY A 127 25.06 -19.29 18.89
N ARG A 128 24.79 -17.99 18.78
CA ARG A 128 23.50 -17.43 19.22
C ARG A 128 22.41 -17.78 18.22
N ILE A 129 21.27 -18.24 18.71
CA ILE A 129 20.10 -18.50 17.87
C ILE A 129 19.37 -17.16 17.65
N VAL A 130 19.33 -16.72 16.40
CA VAL A 130 18.70 -15.45 15.99
C VAL A 130 17.35 -15.64 15.31
N ALA A 131 17.03 -16.86 14.90
CA ALA A 131 15.70 -17.25 14.45
C ALA A 131 15.44 -18.71 14.79
N ALA A 132 14.21 -19.02 15.17
CA ALA A 132 13.72 -20.36 15.45
C ALA A 132 12.22 -20.41 15.13
N ASN A 133 11.75 -21.49 14.53
CA ASN A 133 10.31 -21.72 14.35
C ASN A 133 9.67 -22.38 15.59
N ALA A 134 8.34 -22.45 15.60
CA ALA A 134 7.58 -23.11 16.66
C ALA A 134 8.02 -24.56 16.94
N ALA A 135 8.36 -25.34 15.91
CA ALA A 135 8.80 -26.73 16.07
C ALA A 135 10.12 -26.83 16.86
N LEU A 136 11.09 -25.95 16.58
CA LEU A 136 12.35 -25.94 17.31
C LEU A 136 12.17 -25.50 18.78
N LEU A 137 11.37 -24.45 19.00
CA LEU A 137 11.04 -23.98 20.35
C LEU A 137 10.42 -25.11 21.18
N ALA A 138 9.45 -25.83 20.61
CA ALA A 138 8.81 -26.98 21.25
C ALA A 138 9.80 -28.13 21.51
N ALA A 139 10.65 -28.46 20.52
CA ALA A 139 11.66 -29.51 20.66
C ALA A 139 12.64 -29.19 21.80
N LEU A 140 13.11 -27.95 21.91
CA LEU A 140 14.04 -27.52 22.96
C LEU A 140 13.39 -27.16 24.30
N GLY A 141 12.06 -27.01 24.34
CA GLY A 141 11.29 -26.70 25.54
C GLY A 141 11.26 -25.22 25.92
N TYR A 142 11.38 -24.32 24.95
CA TYR A 142 11.35 -22.87 25.13
C TYR A 142 9.99 -22.29 24.76
N ALA A 143 9.55 -21.25 25.49
CA ALA A 143 8.25 -20.63 25.24
C ALA A 143 8.30 -19.57 24.13
N SER A 144 9.45 -18.95 23.89
CA SER A 144 9.62 -17.93 22.86
C SER A 144 11.06 -17.84 22.35
N LEU A 145 11.24 -17.16 21.22
CA LEU A 145 12.57 -16.91 20.65
C LEU A 145 13.41 -16.01 21.56
N GLU A 146 12.82 -15.04 22.25
CA GLU A 146 13.53 -14.14 23.17
C GLU A 146 14.18 -14.94 24.32
N GLU A 147 13.47 -15.95 24.83
CA GLU A 147 14.00 -16.84 25.85
C GLU A 147 15.15 -17.69 25.28
N LEU A 148 14.94 -18.28 24.09
CA LEU A 148 15.95 -19.12 23.43
C LEU A 148 17.20 -18.33 23.01
N ALA A 149 17.05 -17.06 22.64
CA ALA A 149 18.14 -16.19 22.18
C ALA A 149 19.17 -15.87 23.29
N THR A 150 18.81 -16.08 24.56
CA THR A 150 19.77 -15.98 25.68
C THR A 150 20.79 -17.13 25.69
N ARG A 151 20.47 -18.22 24.98
CA ARG A 151 21.28 -19.42 24.89
C ARG A 151 22.36 -19.30 23.82
N ASN A 152 23.47 -20.00 24.01
CA ASN A 152 24.55 -20.06 23.04
C ASN A 152 24.94 -21.51 22.74
N LEU A 153 24.70 -21.94 21.50
CA LEU A 153 24.97 -23.32 21.09
C LEU A 153 26.44 -23.75 21.25
N GLU A 154 27.41 -22.83 21.27
CA GLU A 154 28.81 -23.16 21.55
C GLU A 154 29.09 -23.43 23.03
N LEU A 155 28.32 -22.84 23.95
CA LEU A 155 28.60 -22.86 25.38
C LEU A 155 27.75 -23.89 26.13
N ASP A 156 26.45 -23.93 25.83
CA ASP A 156 25.47 -24.71 26.56
C ASP A 156 24.49 -25.46 25.64
N GLY A 157 24.74 -25.45 24.32
CA GLY A 157 23.88 -26.08 23.32
C GLY A 157 23.94 -27.60 23.30
N TYR A 158 25.11 -28.17 23.59
CA TYR A 158 25.44 -29.58 23.38
C TYR A 158 25.57 -30.30 24.71
N GLU A 159 25.39 -31.63 24.68
CA GLU A 159 25.75 -32.47 25.82
C GLU A 159 27.22 -32.18 26.23
N PRO A 160 27.57 -32.13 27.54
CA PRO A 160 28.88 -31.64 28.01
C PRO A 160 30.14 -32.33 27.45
N ARG A 161 30.01 -33.53 26.88
CA ARG A 161 31.08 -34.32 26.25
C ARG A 161 31.13 -34.14 24.73
N ARG A 162 30.17 -33.40 24.15
CA ARG A 162 30.09 -33.07 22.73
C ARG A 162 30.38 -31.58 22.51
N SER A 163 30.84 -31.25 21.30
CA SER A 163 31.15 -29.88 20.90
C SER A 163 30.57 -29.60 19.53
N ARG A 164 30.18 -28.34 19.31
CA ARG A 164 29.74 -27.82 18.01
C ARG A 164 30.88 -27.72 16.98
N GLN A 165 32.12 -27.94 17.39
CA GLN A 165 33.30 -27.79 16.55
C GLN A 165 33.25 -28.63 15.27
N GLU A 166 32.87 -29.91 15.36
CA GLU A 166 32.81 -30.79 14.19
C GLU A 166 31.78 -30.30 13.16
N PHE A 167 30.60 -29.87 13.63
CA PHE A 167 29.59 -29.23 12.79
C PHE A 167 30.18 -28.00 12.07
N LYS A 168 30.85 -27.11 12.81
CA LYS A 168 31.46 -25.88 12.27
C LYS A 168 32.54 -26.18 11.24
N GLU A 169 33.43 -27.11 11.52
CA GLU A 169 34.49 -27.49 10.58
C GLU A 169 33.93 -28.03 9.27
N ARG A 170 32.89 -28.88 9.34
CA ARG A 170 32.24 -29.44 8.14
C ARG A 170 31.51 -28.37 7.34
N VAL A 171 30.66 -27.57 7.98
CA VAL A 171 29.87 -26.54 7.26
C VAL A 171 30.77 -25.43 6.70
N GLU A 172 31.87 -25.08 7.37
CA GLU A 172 32.82 -24.08 6.87
C GLU A 172 33.64 -24.62 5.69
N ARG A 173 34.07 -25.88 5.74
CA ARG A 173 34.83 -26.53 4.67
C ARG A 173 33.98 -26.79 3.43
N ASP A 174 32.80 -27.37 3.61
CA ASP A 174 32.00 -27.92 2.52
C ASP A 174 30.85 -26.97 2.11
N GLY A 175 30.66 -25.86 2.85
CA GLY A 175 29.59 -24.88 2.67
C GLY A 175 28.22 -25.32 3.21
N ALA A 176 28.03 -26.63 3.39
CA ALA A 176 26.85 -27.23 3.96
C ALA A 176 27.17 -28.54 4.68
N VAL A 177 26.28 -28.93 5.59
CA VAL A 177 26.25 -30.24 6.23
C VAL A 177 24.84 -30.81 6.10
N ILE A 178 24.73 -32.12 5.82
CA ILE A 178 23.46 -32.80 5.62
C ILE A 178 23.45 -34.02 6.54
N GLY A 179 22.38 -34.15 7.33
CA GLY A 179 22.15 -35.32 8.18
C GLY A 179 23.20 -35.52 9.27
N PHE A 180 23.81 -34.45 9.79
CA PHE A 180 24.75 -34.54 10.89
C PHE A 180 24.01 -34.89 12.18
N GLU A 181 24.36 -36.02 12.79
CA GLU A 181 23.73 -36.45 14.03
C GLU A 181 24.49 -35.88 15.22
N SER A 182 23.78 -35.18 16.11
CA SER A 182 24.35 -34.55 17.29
C SER A 182 23.38 -34.63 18.48
N GLU A 183 23.90 -34.32 19.67
CA GLU A 183 23.16 -34.41 20.92
C GLU A 183 23.07 -33.01 21.53
N TRP A 184 21.88 -32.42 21.45
CA TRP A 184 21.59 -31.09 21.98
C TRP A 184 21.01 -31.21 23.38
N LEU A 185 21.21 -30.20 24.22
CA LEU A 185 20.55 -30.12 25.51
C LEU A 185 19.21 -29.38 25.37
N ARG A 186 18.19 -29.84 26.07
CA ARG A 186 16.92 -29.11 26.22
C ARG A 186 17.01 -28.13 27.39
N LYS A 187 16.04 -27.23 27.51
CA LYS A 187 15.92 -26.31 28.66
C LYS A 187 15.86 -27.05 30.01
N ASP A 188 15.27 -28.25 30.03
CA ASP A 188 15.16 -29.10 31.23
C ASP A 188 16.44 -29.92 31.52
N GLY A 189 17.51 -29.73 30.72
CA GLY A 189 18.78 -30.43 30.87
C GLY A 189 18.80 -31.84 30.27
N LYS A 190 17.70 -32.33 29.68
CA LYS A 190 17.69 -33.63 29.00
C LYS A 190 18.38 -33.53 27.65
N VAL A 191 18.98 -34.64 27.23
CA VAL A 191 19.56 -34.78 25.90
C VAL A 191 18.46 -35.01 24.87
N LEU A 192 18.54 -34.28 23.77
CA LEU A 192 17.76 -34.40 22.56
C LEU A 192 18.70 -34.91 21.47
N ALA A 193 18.45 -36.13 20.97
CA ALA A 193 19.19 -36.64 19.83
C ALA A 193 18.61 -35.99 18.57
N VAL A 194 19.46 -35.28 17.84
CA VAL A 194 19.04 -34.53 16.66
C VAL A 194 19.80 -34.96 15.42
N ARG A 195 19.13 -34.85 14.29
CA ARG A 195 19.75 -34.88 12.96
C ARG A 195 19.61 -33.50 12.35
N GLU A 196 20.74 -32.82 12.14
CA GLU A 196 20.78 -31.47 11.62
C GLU A 196 21.31 -31.41 10.18
N SER A 197 20.71 -30.53 9.39
CA SER A 197 21.19 -30.17 8.05
C SER A 197 21.24 -28.66 7.96
N ALA A 198 22.40 -28.08 7.65
CA ALA A 198 22.60 -26.64 7.67
C ALA A 198 23.58 -26.18 6.59
N ARG A 199 23.52 -24.90 6.27
CA ARG A 199 24.45 -24.24 5.34
C ARG A 199 25.01 -22.96 5.90
N ALA A 200 26.21 -22.59 5.46
CA ALA A 200 26.82 -21.30 5.73
C ALA A 200 26.26 -20.25 4.77
N VAL A 201 25.73 -19.15 5.31
CA VAL A 201 25.35 -17.96 4.56
C VAL A 201 26.49 -16.97 4.69
N ARG A 202 27.14 -16.64 3.57
CA ARG A 202 28.31 -15.77 3.51
C ARG A 202 27.97 -14.42 2.88
N ASP A 203 28.70 -13.39 3.25
CA ASP A 203 28.66 -12.09 2.56
C ASP A 203 29.47 -12.10 1.25
N GLY A 204 29.57 -10.94 0.60
CA GLY A 204 30.32 -10.78 -0.64
C GLY A 204 31.83 -10.98 -0.50
N ASP A 205 32.37 -10.90 0.72
CA ASP A 205 33.78 -11.09 1.04
C ASP A 205 34.11 -12.53 1.48
N GLY A 206 33.09 -13.41 1.52
CA GLY A 206 33.22 -14.82 1.90
C GLY A 206 33.12 -15.07 3.41
N GLN A 207 32.88 -14.04 4.21
CA GLN A 207 32.74 -14.18 5.66
C GLN A 207 31.37 -14.75 6.01
N THR A 208 31.34 -15.74 6.90
CA THR A 208 30.09 -16.35 7.34
C THR A 208 29.30 -15.38 8.20
N LEU A 209 28.12 -14.99 7.72
CA LEU A 209 27.17 -14.16 8.45
C LEU A 209 26.32 -15.00 9.39
N TYR A 210 25.84 -16.16 8.90
CA TYR A 210 24.93 -17.04 9.63
C TYR A 210 25.12 -18.50 9.22
N TYR A 211 24.72 -19.41 10.11
CA TYR A 211 24.33 -20.76 9.72
C TYR A 211 22.81 -20.89 9.80
N GLU A 212 22.19 -21.41 8.77
CA GLU A 212 20.76 -21.70 8.77
C GLU A 212 20.52 -23.15 8.39
N GLY A 213 19.52 -23.77 9.02
CA GLY A 213 19.32 -25.20 8.88
C GLY A 213 18.04 -25.70 9.52
N THR A 214 17.88 -27.01 9.41
CA THR A 214 16.78 -27.79 9.97
C THR A 214 17.31 -28.80 10.98
N VAL A 215 16.49 -29.07 11.99
CA VAL A 215 16.74 -30.03 13.07
C VAL A 215 15.56 -30.99 13.12
N GLU A 216 15.86 -32.27 13.02
CA GLU A 216 14.92 -33.37 13.22
C GLU A 216 15.18 -34.01 14.59
N ASP A 217 14.14 -34.20 15.39
CA ASP A 217 14.23 -35.00 16.62
C ASP A 217 14.17 -36.49 16.25
N VAL A 218 15.29 -37.19 16.42
CA VAL A 218 15.43 -38.62 16.12
C VAL A 218 15.43 -39.48 17.38
N THR A 219 15.12 -38.89 18.55
CA THR A 219 15.16 -39.58 19.85
C THR A 219 14.25 -40.80 19.90
N ALA A 220 13.02 -40.68 19.38
CA ALA A 220 12.06 -41.79 19.37
C ALA A 220 12.52 -42.93 18.44
N GLN A 221 13.08 -42.58 17.28
CA GLN A 221 13.60 -43.55 16.32
C GLN A 221 14.76 -44.34 16.93
N LEU A 222 15.74 -43.65 17.50
CA LEU A 222 16.92 -44.29 18.09
C LEU A 222 16.55 -45.20 19.27
N ARG A 223 15.63 -44.79 20.13
CA ARG A 223 15.13 -45.63 21.23
C ARG A 223 14.45 -46.91 20.73
N GLY A 224 13.65 -46.81 19.67
CA GLY A 224 13.00 -47.98 19.06
C GLY A 224 14.01 -48.94 18.44
N GLU A 225 15.03 -48.41 17.76
CA GLU A 225 16.11 -49.23 17.19
C GLU A 225 16.95 -49.91 18.27
N GLU A 226 17.27 -49.21 19.37
CA GLU A 226 18.05 -49.75 20.48
C GLU A 226 17.27 -50.85 21.21
N GLU A 227 16.00 -50.64 21.51
CA GLU A 227 15.15 -51.66 22.13
C GLU A 227 15.03 -52.89 21.25
N ARG A 228 14.82 -52.71 19.94
CA ARG A 228 14.82 -53.81 18.97
C ARG A 228 16.15 -54.57 18.98
N ARG A 229 17.29 -53.87 18.96
CA ARG A 229 18.61 -54.51 19.03
C ARG A 229 18.79 -55.30 20.33
N ARG A 230 18.33 -54.75 21.46
CA ARG A 230 18.41 -55.41 22.76
C ARG A 230 17.58 -56.70 22.80
N LEU A 231 16.37 -56.68 22.26
CA LEU A 231 15.51 -57.87 22.17
C LEU A 231 16.13 -58.94 21.27
N VAL A 232 16.64 -58.56 20.09
CA VAL A 232 17.34 -59.50 19.19
C VAL A 232 18.55 -60.12 19.90
N ALA A 233 19.39 -59.30 20.54
CA ALA A 233 20.55 -59.81 21.27
C ALA A 233 20.17 -60.76 22.42
N ALA A 234 19.08 -60.49 23.13
CA ALA A 234 18.58 -61.36 24.19
C ALA A 234 18.08 -62.71 23.65
N ILE A 235 17.43 -62.72 22.47
CA ILE A 235 17.00 -63.96 21.80
C ILE A 235 18.21 -64.77 21.32
N GLU A 236 19.18 -64.13 20.69
CA GLU A 236 20.40 -64.78 20.18
C GLU A 236 21.27 -65.37 21.29
N GLN A 237 21.34 -64.70 22.45
CA GLN A 237 22.14 -65.14 23.60
C GLN A 237 21.37 -66.05 24.57
N ALA A 238 20.11 -66.36 24.28
CA ALA A 238 19.33 -67.26 25.13
C ALA A 238 19.95 -68.66 25.12
N SER A 239 20.15 -69.24 26.31
CA SER A 239 20.71 -70.60 26.44
C SER A 239 19.75 -71.70 25.99
N GLU A 240 18.46 -71.39 25.84
CA GLU A 240 17.45 -72.31 25.34
C GLU A 240 17.19 -72.05 23.86
N ALA A 241 16.89 -73.11 23.11
CA ALA A 241 16.54 -73.01 21.71
C ALA A 241 15.20 -72.29 21.53
N ILE A 242 15.23 -71.17 20.79
CA ILE A 242 14.06 -70.38 20.43
C ILE A 242 13.81 -70.62 18.94
N VAL A 243 12.63 -71.15 18.62
CA VAL A 243 12.16 -71.38 17.25
C VAL A 243 10.89 -70.58 17.03
N ILE A 244 10.87 -69.75 16.00
CA ILE A 244 9.69 -69.01 15.54
C ILE A 244 9.20 -69.66 14.25
N THR A 245 7.90 -69.97 14.18
CA THR A 245 7.27 -70.58 13.01
C THR A 245 6.07 -69.75 12.55
N ASP A 246 5.73 -69.90 11.28
CA ASP A 246 4.44 -69.44 10.79
C ASP A 246 3.28 -70.31 11.34
N ILE A 247 2.04 -69.94 11.00
CA ILE A 247 0.83 -70.67 11.43
C ILE A 247 0.70 -72.08 10.82
N GLU A 248 1.48 -72.40 9.79
CA GLU A 248 1.52 -73.71 9.12
C GLU A 248 2.69 -74.58 9.64
N GLY A 249 3.47 -74.08 10.59
CA GLY A 249 4.57 -74.79 11.24
C GLY A 249 5.89 -74.76 10.48
N ARG A 250 6.05 -73.88 9.48
CA ARG A 250 7.36 -73.68 8.82
C ARG A 250 8.24 -72.78 9.69
N ILE A 251 9.50 -73.17 9.86
CA ILE A 251 10.49 -72.42 10.62
C ILE A 251 10.83 -71.11 9.89
N GLU A 252 10.60 -69.98 10.56
CA GLU A 252 10.95 -68.64 10.10
C GLU A 252 12.24 -68.13 10.75
N TYR A 253 12.53 -68.55 11.98
CA TYR A 253 13.74 -68.15 12.70
C TYR A 253 14.14 -69.20 13.75
N VAL A 254 15.44 -69.36 13.95
CA VAL A 254 16.07 -70.10 15.05
C VAL A 254 17.22 -69.30 15.62
N ASN A 255 17.42 -69.35 16.94
CA ASN A 255 18.60 -68.75 17.58
C ASN A 255 19.79 -69.74 17.62
N HIS A 256 20.97 -69.24 17.98
CA HIS A 256 22.20 -70.05 17.99
C HIS A 256 22.17 -71.27 18.94
N ALA A 257 21.36 -71.26 20.01
CA ALA A 257 21.23 -72.43 20.90
C ALA A 257 20.49 -73.62 20.25
N PHE A 258 19.86 -73.44 19.08
CA PHE A 258 19.28 -74.51 18.28
C PHE A 258 20.32 -75.25 17.40
N GLU A 259 21.47 -74.61 17.12
CA GLU A 259 22.57 -75.17 16.32
C GLU A 259 23.50 -76.09 17.14
#